data_AF-A0A5M8QPT3-F1
#
_entry.id   AF-A0A5M8QPT3-F1
#
_cell.length_a   1.000
_cell.length_b   1.000
_cell.length_c   1.000
_cell.angle_alpha   90.00
_cell.angle_beta   90.00
_cell.angle_gamma   90.00
#
_symmetry.space_group_name_H-M   'P 1'
#
loop_
_entity.id
_entity.type
_entity.pdbx_description
1 polymer ?
#
loop_
_entity_poly.entity_id
_entity_poly.type
_entity_poly.pdbx_seq_one_letter_code
_entity_poly.pdbx_strand_id
1 'polypeptide(L)'
;MKIRKSVLLLFAVCACFNLSAQDTSRYQLRISVPLLDFPQNKDLPQRYVSMNQSIELANGMYELSFAGIDKLGNWIVRPKSGAVGRNVLNGVLKYAMSLGFSRYGSELPIPLGVWAHEEFHRSVLGVNGIASKNGNWFLSRWDGTVYGISDEALGNLKRSDPNALLYAYTAGIQSEVLMNQRNTTDNFYRKRTFYKNALLLYNAWYVHNYFRFSTSPESDSVKIWAAPHESPVASERDFAGADLTAWAYDMFSPKTAFTERAKFPDGEGVNRRIGFSELSAGAQDYLLKQKKLSLLNFINPAIFFINRIRINSHFAFNFFTQYAPTHFGNDVALFIPVQLKRRDLLFAFHRYSNLEKRRFGAELGILNHAVAQRVEADIILHAWEQPENFLENNYAAGGAVDMITRYAMTRSLSGFVRVNAKTKGWVIGNPYLKSNISVQTGLRIDLEK
;
A
#
# COMPACT_ATOMS: atom_id res chain seq x y z
N MET A 1 -38.11 -6.61 8.49
CA MET A 1 -37.48 -5.42 9.11
C MET A 1 -35.97 -5.25 8.83
N LYS A 2 -35.36 -5.96 7.87
CA LYS A 2 -33.92 -5.83 7.51
C LYS A 2 -33.64 -4.82 6.37
N ILE A 3 -34.62 -4.57 5.49
CA ILE A 3 -34.47 -3.69 4.31
C ILE A 3 -34.34 -2.21 4.67
N ARG A 4 -34.96 -1.75 5.77
CA ARG A 4 -34.93 -0.34 6.19
C ARG A 4 -33.53 0.15 6.56
N LYS A 5 -32.67 -0.69 7.16
CA LYS A 5 -31.31 -0.28 7.57
C LYS A 5 -30.37 -0.08 6.38
N SER A 6 -30.47 -0.92 5.35
CA SER A 6 -29.66 -0.81 4.13
C SER A 6 -30.02 0.41 3.29
N VAL A 7 -31.31 0.76 3.21
CA VAL A 7 -31.79 1.96 2.51
C VAL A 7 -31.36 3.24 3.24
N LEU A 8 -31.41 3.26 4.57
CA LEU A 8 -30.92 4.39 5.38
C LEU A 8 -29.41 4.61 5.24
N LEU A 9 -28.61 3.54 5.15
CA LEU A 9 -27.17 3.63 4.91
C LEU A 9 -26.87 4.19 3.50
N LEU A 10 -27.63 3.74 2.49
CA LEU A 10 -27.53 4.26 1.13
C LEU A 10 -27.91 5.75 1.08
N PHE A 11 -28.96 6.16 1.79
CA PHE A 11 -29.38 7.57 1.90
C PHE A 11 -28.36 8.45 2.63
N ALA A 12 -27.72 7.95 3.69
CA ALA A 12 -26.66 8.65 4.41
C ALA A 12 -25.41 8.86 3.54
N VAL A 13 -25.04 7.84 2.75
CA VAL A 13 -23.98 7.94 1.75
C VAL A 13 -24.36 8.95 0.65
N CYS A 14 -25.61 8.95 0.19
CA CYS A 14 -26.13 9.90 -0.81
C CYS A 14 -26.14 11.36 -0.32
N ALA A 15 -26.42 11.61 0.96
CA ALA A 15 -26.43 12.96 1.54
C ALA A 15 -25.03 13.61 1.57
N CYS A 16 -23.96 12.81 1.63
CA CYS A 16 -22.58 13.29 1.67
C CYS A 16 -22.07 13.83 0.32
N PHE A 17 -22.70 13.48 -0.81
CA PHE A 17 -22.28 13.97 -2.13
C PHE A 17 -22.53 15.48 -2.34
N ASN A 18 -23.42 16.11 -1.56
CA ASN A 18 -23.78 17.52 -1.71
C ASN A 18 -22.82 18.51 -0.99
N LEU A 19 -21.81 18.03 -0.24
CA LEU A 19 -20.91 18.90 0.54
C LEU A 19 -19.75 19.53 -0.26
N SER A 20 -19.73 19.40 -1.58
CA SER A 20 -18.60 19.82 -2.44
C SER A 20 -18.72 21.23 -3.06
N ALA A 21 -19.21 22.21 -2.30
CA ALA A 21 -19.49 23.57 -2.78
C ALA A 21 -18.48 24.64 -2.35
N GLN A 22 -17.17 24.35 -2.30
CA GLN A 22 -16.19 25.33 -1.78
C GLN A 22 -14.76 25.20 -2.36
N ASP A 23 -14.60 25.00 -3.67
CA ASP A 23 -13.42 25.50 -4.42
C ASP A 23 -13.64 25.38 -5.92
N THR A 24 -13.05 26.33 -6.63
CA THR A 24 -13.11 26.47 -8.09
C THR A 24 -11.99 25.72 -8.79
N SER A 25 -10.79 25.58 -8.22
CA SER A 25 -9.71 24.78 -8.83
C SER A 25 -9.88 23.29 -8.51
N ARG A 26 -9.92 22.47 -9.57
CA ARG A 26 -9.98 21.00 -9.48
C ARG A 26 -9.11 20.41 -10.57
N TYR A 27 -8.09 19.64 -10.20
CA TYR A 27 -7.34 18.89 -11.19
C TYR A 27 -8.19 17.71 -11.70
N GLN A 28 -8.03 17.37 -12.98
CA GLN A 28 -8.67 16.22 -13.60
C GLN A 28 -7.78 14.99 -13.55
N LEU A 29 -6.48 15.19 -13.79
CA LEU A 29 -5.51 14.12 -13.90
C LEU A 29 -4.16 14.58 -13.36
N ARG A 30 -3.52 13.72 -12.58
CA ARG A 30 -2.13 13.88 -12.15
C ARG A 30 -1.39 12.57 -12.31
N ILE A 31 -0.27 12.60 -13.00
CA ILE A 31 0.57 11.41 -13.21
C ILE A 31 2.00 11.76 -12.88
N SER A 32 2.63 10.96 -12.02
CA SER A 32 4.08 10.96 -11.84
C SER A 32 4.68 9.89 -12.74
N VAL A 33 5.71 10.25 -13.50
CA VAL A 33 6.52 9.33 -14.30
C VAL A 33 7.92 9.33 -13.68
N PRO A 34 8.19 8.42 -12.73
CA PRO A 34 9.50 8.33 -12.10
C PRO A 34 10.49 7.72 -13.10
N LEU A 35 11.64 8.37 -13.28
CA LEU A 35 12.63 7.99 -14.29
C LEU A 35 13.79 7.20 -13.69
N LEU A 36 14.27 7.64 -12.52
CA LEU A 36 15.41 7.05 -11.82
C LEU A 36 15.13 7.02 -10.33
N ASP A 37 15.60 5.96 -9.65
CA ASP A 37 15.54 5.77 -8.21
C ASP A 37 16.80 5.04 -7.74
N PHE A 38 17.74 5.80 -7.17
CA PHE A 38 19.04 5.33 -6.72
C PHE A 38 19.05 5.25 -5.18
N PRO A 39 19.68 4.25 -4.53
CA PRO A 39 20.45 3.15 -5.14
C PRO A 39 19.61 1.98 -5.65
N GLN A 40 18.29 1.97 -5.42
CA GLN A 40 17.49 0.77 -5.64
C GLN A 40 17.56 0.23 -7.08
N ASN A 41 17.45 1.07 -8.13
CA ASN A 41 17.58 0.59 -9.52
C ASN A 41 18.94 -0.07 -9.81
N LYS A 42 20.00 0.29 -9.07
CA LYS A 42 21.32 -0.34 -9.18
C LYS A 42 21.39 -1.63 -8.36
N ASP A 43 20.84 -1.62 -7.15
CA ASP A 43 20.91 -2.76 -6.22
C ASP A 43 20.03 -3.94 -6.68
N LEU A 44 18.97 -3.68 -7.45
CA LEU A 44 18.10 -4.72 -7.98
C LEU A 44 18.82 -5.56 -9.06
N PRO A 45 18.98 -6.89 -8.88
CA PRO A 45 19.79 -7.75 -9.74
C PRO A 45 19.42 -7.73 -11.24
N GLN A 46 18.19 -7.35 -11.56
CA GLN A 46 17.64 -7.37 -12.91
C GLN A 46 17.10 -6.00 -13.35
N ARG A 47 17.49 -4.91 -12.65
CA ARG A 47 17.12 -3.52 -12.97
C ARG A 47 15.60 -3.29 -13.04
N TYR A 48 14.92 -3.88 -12.06
CA TYR A 48 13.56 -3.60 -11.58
C TYR A 48 13.19 -2.11 -11.56
N VAL A 49 11.91 -1.79 -11.72
CA VAL A 49 11.35 -0.60 -11.10
C VAL A 49 11.55 -0.71 -9.59
N SER A 50 11.87 0.40 -8.95
CA SER A 50 12.00 0.51 -7.51
C SER A 50 10.64 0.39 -6.80
N MET A 51 10.64 0.24 -5.48
CA MET A 51 9.42 0.18 -4.66
C MET A 51 8.60 1.48 -4.79
N ASN A 52 9.28 2.62 -4.87
CA ASN A 52 8.60 3.90 -5.07
C ASN A 52 8.17 4.09 -6.52
N GLN A 53 8.94 3.61 -7.49
CA GLN A 53 8.55 3.65 -8.90
C GLN A 53 7.29 2.84 -9.16
N SER A 54 7.19 1.63 -8.59
CA SER A 54 6.02 0.77 -8.77
C SER A 54 4.76 1.44 -8.22
N ILE A 55 4.83 2.06 -7.03
CA ILE A 55 3.64 2.71 -6.46
C ILE A 55 3.25 4.01 -7.17
N GLU A 56 4.20 4.77 -7.74
CA GLU A 56 3.89 5.95 -8.57
C GLU A 56 3.26 5.53 -9.90
N LEU A 57 3.77 4.47 -10.55
CA LEU A 57 3.20 3.91 -11.77
C LEU A 57 1.77 3.39 -11.54
N ALA A 58 1.57 2.64 -10.45
CA ALA A 58 0.24 2.14 -10.08
C ALA A 58 -0.74 3.27 -9.79
N ASN A 59 -0.33 4.28 -9.03
CA ASN A 59 -1.16 5.46 -8.79
C ASN A 59 -1.47 6.21 -10.08
N GLY A 60 -0.50 6.35 -11.00
CA GLY A 60 -0.70 6.98 -12.31
C GLY A 60 -1.75 6.25 -13.17
N MET A 61 -1.72 4.92 -13.16
CA MET A 61 -2.74 4.11 -13.85
C MET A 61 -4.12 4.26 -13.22
N TYR A 62 -4.22 4.25 -11.88
CA TYR A 62 -5.49 4.55 -11.21
C TYR A 62 -5.98 5.97 -11.48
N GLU A 63 -5.09 6.97 -11.56
CA GLU A 63 -5.45 8.34 -11.93
C GLU A 63 -6.05 8.42 -13.33
N LEU A 64 -5.42 7.79 -14.31
CA LEU A 64 -5.93 7.68 -15.68
C LEU A 64 -7.30 7.02 -15.72
N SER A 65 -7.45 5.87 -15.07
CA SER A 65 -8.69 5.11 -15.08
C SER A 65 -9.84 5.86 -14.39
N PHE A 66 -9.59 6.50 -13.26
CA PHE A 66 -10.62 7.27 -12.57
C PHE A 66 -11.02 8.53 -13.33
N ALA A 67 -10.08 9.19 -14.03
CA ALA A 67 -10.41 10.28 -14.95
C ALA A 67 -11.26 9.78 -16.14
N GLY A 68 -10.96 8.61 -16.67
CA GLY A 68 -11.77 7.95 -17.70
C GLY A 68 -13.19 7.61 -17.22
N ILE A 69 -13.32 7.05 -16.02
CA ILE A 69 -14.61 6.73 -15.39
C ILE A 69 -15.43 8.00 -15.13
N ASP A 70 -14.79 9.10 -14.69
CA ASP A 70 -15.47 10.38 -14.51
C ASP A 70 -16.07 10.88 -15.83
N LYS A 71 -15.28 10.86 -16.91
CA LYS A 71 -15.72 11.26 -18.26
C LYS A 71 -16.85 10.35 -18.78
N LEU A 72 -16.68 9.03 -18.68
CA LEU A 72 -17.68 8.06 -19.13
C LEU A 72 -18.99 8.16 -18.34
N GLY A 73 -18.91 8.27 -17.00
CA GLY A 73 -20.09 8.46 -16.17
C GLY A 73 -20.83 9.76 -16.48
N ASN A 74 -20.11 10.85 -16.77
CA ASN A 74 -20.72 12.10 -17.23
C ASN A 74 -21.37 11.98 -18.61
N TRP A 75 -20.83 11.13 -19.50
CA TRP A 75 -21.43 10.87 -20.80
C TRP A 75 -22.74 10.06 -20.67
N ILE A 76 -22.73 8.97 -19.88
CA ILE A 76 -23.89 8.11 -19.64
C ILE A 76 -25.00 8.86 -18.88
N VAL A 77 -24.66 9.45 -17.73
CA VAL A 77 -25.60 10.21 -16.89
C VAL A 77 -25.10 11.64 -16.76
N ARG A 78 -25.44 12.50 -17.72
CA ARG A 78 -25.00 13.91 -17.71
C ARG A 78 -25.41 14.63 -16.42
N PRO A 79 -24.49 15.20 -15.63
CA PRO A 79 -24.87 16.01 -14.48
C PRO A 79 -25.64 17.25 -14.94
N LYS A 80 -26.63 17.68 -14.16
CA LYS A 80 -27.45 18.87 -14.46
C LYS A 80 -27.66 19.69 -13.19
N SER A 81 -27.45 21.01 -13.29
CA SER A 81 -27.70 21.93 -12.17
C SER A 81 -29.15 21.83 -11.70
N GLY A 82 -29.36 21.82 -10.38
CA GLY A 82 -30.68 21.66 -9.75
C GLY A 82 -31.29 20.25 -9.80
N ALA A 83 -30.75 19.31 -10.58
CA ALA A 83 -31.29 17.96 -10.71
C ALA A 83 -30.64 16.97 -9.71
N VAL A 84 -30.99 17.10 -8.43
CA VAL A 84 -30.39 16.32 -7.32
C VAL A 84 -30.38 14.81 -7.62
N GLY A 85 -31.52 14.22 -7.99
CA GLY A 85 -31.62 12.78 -8.26
C GLY A 85 -30.70 12.31 -9.40
N ARG A 86 -30.53 13.13 -10.44
CA ARG A 86 -29.65 12.83 -11.59
C ARG A 86 -28.18 12.91 -11.20
N ASN A 87 -27.81 13.88 -10.36
CA ASN A 87 -26.44 14.02 -9.86
C ASN A 87 -26.07 12.89 -8.89
N VAL A 88 -27.02 12.45 -8.06
CA VAL A 88 -26.86 11.27 -7.20
C VAL A 88 -26.67 10.02 -8.06
N LEU A 89 -27.50 9.80 -9.08
CA LEU A 89 -27.36 8.66 -10.00
C LEU A 89 -26.00 8.65 -10.71
N ASN A 90 -25.53 9.81 -11.19
CA ASN A 90 -24.20 9.95 -11.78
C ASN A 90 -23.09 9.55 -10.79
N GLY A 91 -23.17 10.04 -9.54
CA GLY A 91 -22.21 9.70 -8.48
C GLY A 91 -22.20 8.21 -8.14
N VAL A 92 -23.38 7.60 -7.98
CA VAL A 92 -23.53 6.16 -7.70
C VAL A 92 -22.97 5.32 -8.84
N LEU A 93 -23.29 5.66 -10.09
CA LEU A 93 -22.77 4.96 -11.27
C LEU A 93 -21.24 4.98 -11.30
N LYS A 94 -20.64 6.17 -11.18
CA LYS A 94 -19.17 6.31 -11.18
C LYS A 94 -18.52 5.56 -10.03
N TYR A 95 -19.12 5.59 -8.84
CA TYR A 95 -18.60 4.84 -7.70
C TYR A 95 -18.64 3.33 -7.95
N ALA A 96 -19.77 2.81 -8.45
CA ALA A 96 -19.90 1.39 -8.79
C ALA A 96 -18.89 0.96 -9.86
N MET A 97 -18.73 1.75 -10.92
CA MET A 97 -17.71 1.51 -11.96
C MET A 97 -16.29 1.53 -11.38
N SER A 98 -16.01 2.47 -10.48
CA SER A 98 -14.70 2.59 -9.84
C SER A 98 -14.39 1.44 -8.89
N LEU A 99 -15.38 0.95 -8.16
CA LEU A 99 -15.23 -0.21 -7.29
C LEU A 99 -15.01 -1.48 -8.11
N GLY A 100 -15.79 -1.67 -9.19
CA GLY A 100 -15.58 -2.77 -10.14
C GLY A 100 -14.19 -2.71 -10.78
N PHE A 101 -13.78 -1.54 -11.25
CA PHE A 101 -12.43 -1.34 -11.80
C PHE A 101 -11.34 -1.59 -10.77
N SER A 102 -11.51 -1.14 -9.52
CA SER A 102 -10.50 -1.38 -8.48
C SER A 102 -10.34 -2.88 -8.19
N ARG A 103 -11.46 -3.63 -8.11
CA ARG A 103 -11.45 -5.07 -7.84
C ARG A 103 -10.90 -5.92 -8.97
N TYR A 104 -11.38 -5.72 -10.19
CA TYR A 104 -11.02 -6.57 -11.32
C TYR A 104 -9.81 -6.02 -12.07
N GLY A 105 -9.65 -4.70 -12.11
CA GLY A 105 -8.49 -4.05 -12.70
C GLY A 105 -7.21 -4.30 -11.91
N SER A 106 -7.26 -4.44 -10.59
CA SER A 106 -6.06 -4.74 -9.79
C SER A 106 -5.36 -6.03 -10.20
N GLU A 107 -6.11 -6.97 -10.77
CA GLU A 107 -5.64 -8.28 -11.19
C GLU A 107 -5.04 -8.24 -12.62
N LEU A 108 -5.20 -7.15 -13.36
CA LEU A 108 -4.69 -7.09 -14.74
C LEU A 108 -3.15 -7.05 -14.77
N PRO A 109 -2.51 -7.57 -15.84
CA PRO A 109 -1.06 -7.61 -15.98
C PRO A 109 -0.49 -6.25 -16.45
N ILE A 110 -0.87 -5.20 -15.73
CA ILE A 110 -0.45 -3.81 -15.93
C ILE A 110 -0.15 -3.20 -14.56
N PRO A 111 0.52 -2.04 -14.48
CA PRO A 111 0.83 -1.38 -13.22
C PRO A 111 -0.42 -0.95 -12.42
N LEU A 112 -1.00 -1.89 -11.67
CA LEU A 112 -2.15 -1.74 -10.77
C LEU A 112 -1.92 -2.61 -9.52
N GLY A 113 -2.92 -2.75 -8.65
CA GLY A 113 -2.81 -3.36 -7.32
C GLY A 113 -1.87 -4.56 -7.19
N VAL A 114 -2.20 -5.71 -7.78
CA VAL A 114 -1.42 -6.95 -7.64
C VAL A 114 -0.02 -6.81 -8.25
N TRP A 115 0.11 -6.09 -9.37
CA TRP A 115 1.43 -5.83 -9.92
C TRP A 115 2.33 -5.07 -8.93
N ALA A 116 1.80 -4.01 -8.30
CA ALA A 116 2.55 -3.23 -7.32
C ALA A 116 2.84 -4.03 -6.05
N HIS A 117 1.91 -4.88 -5.62
CA HIS A 117 2.07 -5.85 -4.54
C HIS A 117 3.31 -6.72 -4.76
N GLU A 118 3.38 -7.37 -5.92
CA GLU A 118 4.51 -8.22 -6.28
C GLU A 118 5.84 -7.44 -6.41
N GLU A 119 5.82 -6.23 -6.98
CA GLU A 119 7.04 -5.39 -7.03
C GLU A 119 7.56 -5.00 -5.64
N PHE A 120 6.71 -4.94 -4.61
CA PHE A 120 7.16 -4.67 -3.24
C PHE A 120 7.91 -5.87 -2.66
N HIS A 121 7.42 -7.09 -2.85
CA HIS A 121 8.14 -8.32 -2.49
C HIS A 121 9.50 -8.38 -3.19
N ARG A 122 9.51 -8.15 -4.52
CA ARG A 122 10.74 -8.15 -5.34
C ARG A 122 11.71 -7.08 -4.92
N SER A 123 11.22 -5.92 -4.51
CA SER A 123 12.04 -4.83 -4.01
C SER A 123 12.84 -5.24 -2.77
N VAL A 124 12.19 -5.86 -1.79
CA VAL A 124 12.86 -6.31 -0.56
C VAL A 124 13.83 -7.47 -0.85
N LEU A 125 13.43 -8.44 -1.67
CA LEU A 125 14.31 -9.54 -2.08
C LEU A 125 15.54 -9.03 -2.85
N GLY A 126 15.33 -8.09 -3.79
CA GLY A 126 16.36 -7.59 -4.67
C GLY A 126 17.43 -6.77 -3.96
N VAL A 127 17.08 -5.91 -2.99
CA VAL A 127 18.09 -5.20 -2.18
C VAL A 127 18.90 -6.13 -1.27
N ASN A 128 18.45 -7.38 -1.10
CA ASN A 128 19.16 -8.46 -0.43
C ASN A 128 19.85 -9.43 -1.41
N GLY A 129 20.04 -9.01 -2.67
CA GLY A 129 20.78 -9.77 -3.68
C GLY A 129 20.03 -10.95 -4.28
N ILE A 130 18.72 -11.08 -4.04
CA ILE A 130 17.90 -12.17 -4.56
C ILE A 130 17.16 -11.70 -5.81
N ALA A 131 17.54 -12.25 -6.97
CA ALA A 131 16.84 -12.04 -8.23
C ALA A 131 15.49 -12.75 -8.24
N SER A 132 14.46 -12.12 -8.78
CA SER A 132 13.10 -12.65 -8.78
C SER A 132 12.24 -12.04 -9.90
N LYS A 133 11.18 -12.74 -10.28
CA LYS A 133 10.26 -12.39 -11.37
C LYS A 133 8.87 -12.11 -10.83
N ASN A 134 8.23 -11.09 -11.38
CA ASN A 134 6.82 -10.79 -11.11
C ASN A 134 5.95 -11.66 -12.04
N GLY A 135 5.11 -12.51 -11.47
CA GLY A 135 4.20 -13.40 -12.19
C GLY A 135 3.10 -12.64 -12.95
N ASN A 136 2.75 -11.44 -12.47
CA ASN A 136 1.65 -10.63 -13.01
C ASN A 136 1.98 -9.93 -14.36
N TRP A 137 2.90 -10.47 -15.16
CA TRP A 137 3.19 -10.03 -16.53
C TRP A 137 2.72 -11.03 -17.60
N PHE A 138 2.37 -12.26 -17.21
CA PHE A 138 2.03 -13.31 -18.15
C PHE A 138 0.53 -13.60 -18.14
N LEU A 139 -0.12 -13.53 -19.31
CA LEU A 139 -1.52 -13.91 -19.48
C LEU A 139 -1.82 -15.35 -19.02
N SER A 140 -0.80 -16.21 -18.96
CA SER A 140 -0.87 -17.61 -18.52
C SER A 140 -0.57 -17.83 -17.03
N ARG A 141 -0.09 -16.82 -16.30
CA ARG A 141 0.14 -16.88 -14.84
C ARG A 141 -0.56 -15.72 -14.17
N TRP A 142 -1.86 -15.90 -13.96
CA TRP A 142 -2.73 -14.94 -13.30
C TRP A 142 -2.85 -15.20 -11.79
N ASP A 143 -1.80 -15.74 -11.18
CA ASP A 143 -1.83 -16.17 -9.78
C ASP A 143 -1.29 -15.13 -8.79
N GLY A 144 -0.73 -14.01 -9.27
CA GLY A 144 -0.15 -12.98 -8.40
C GLY A 144 1.00 -13.55 -7.56
N THR A 145 2.13 -13.84 -8.21
CA THR A 145 3.24 -14.57 -7.58
C THR A 145 4.59 -13.89 -7.80
N VAL A 146 5.52 -14.08 -6.85
CA VAL A 146 6.94 -13.80 -7.04
C VAL A 146 7.70 -15.12 -7.12
N TYR A 147 8.39 -15.34 -8.24
CA TYR A 147 9.10 -16.59 -8.50
C TYR A 147 10.53 -16.33 -8.99
N GLY A 148 11.26 -17.39 -9.35
CA GLY A 148 12.66 -17.34 -9.81
C GLY A 148 13.69 -17.56 -8.70
N ILE A 149 13.25 -17.98 -7.51
CA ILE A 149 14.07 -18.02 -6.29
C ILE A 149 14.23 -19.48 -5.84
N SER A 150 15.45 -19.90 -5.52
CA SER A 150 15.70 -21.24 -4.98
C SER A 150 15.42 -21.32 -3.48
N ASP A 151 15.12 -22.53 -2.99
CA ASP A 151 14.99 -22.77 -1.55
C ASP A 151 16.31 -22.51 -0.80
N GLU A 152 17.45 -22.71 -1.47
CA GLU A 152 18.76 -22.36 -0.93
C GLU A 152 18.90 -20.85 -0.70
N ALA A 153 18.49 -20.02 -1.65
CA ALA A 153 18.54 -18.57 -1.51
C ALA A 153 17.65 -18.08 -0.35
N LEU A 154 16.43 -18.63 -0.24
CA LEU A 154 15.52 -18.33 0.88
C LEU A 154 16.06 -18.84 2.22
N GLY A 155 16.64 -20.03 2.24
CA GLY A 155 17.30 -20.59 3.43
C GLY A 155 18.52 -19.78 3.87
N ASN A 156 19.32 -19.29 2.92
CA ASN A 156 20.44 -18.40 3.17
C ASN A 156 19.95 -17.08 3.77
N LEU A 157 18.92 -16.45 3.19
CA LEU A 157 18.34 -15.22 3.71
C LEU A 157 17.76 -15.42 5.12
N LYS A 158 17.01 -16.49 5.35
CA LYS A 158 16.45 -16.80 6.68
C LYS A 158 17.54 -16.87 7.75
N ARG A 159 18.69 -17.45 7.41
CA ARG A 159 19.83 -17.64 8.32
C ARG A 159 20.65 -16.37 8.52
N SER A 160 20.89 -15.59 7.46
CA SER A 160 21.78 -14.42 7.52
C SER A 160 21.07 -13.13 7.91
N ASP A 161 19.81 -12.95 7.48
CA ASP A 161 18.98 -11.78 7.76
C ASP A 161 17.48 -12.19 7.79
N PRO A 162 17.02 -12.81 8.89
CA PRO A 162 15.63 -13.25 9.02
C PRO A 162 14.64 -12.07 8.92
N ASN A 163 15.05 -10.87 9.35
CA ASN A 163 14.19 -9.68 9.25
C ASN A 163 13.94 -9.27 7.80
N ALA A 164 14.94 -9.42 6.93
CA ALA A 164 14.73 -9.20 5.50
C ALA A 164 13.75 -10.21 4.89
N LEU A 165 13.80 -11.49 5.29
CA LEU A 165 12.82 -12.49 4.83
C LEU A 165 11.40 -12.19 5.33
N LEU A 166 11.26 -11.87 6.63
CA LEU A 166 9.98 -11.50 7.22
C LEU A 166 9.42 -10.20 6.62
N TYR A 167 10.31 -9.26 6.26
CA TYR A 167 9.90 -8.06 5.55
C TYR A 167 9.45 -8.42 4.12
N ALA A 168 10.18 -9.29 3.43
CA ALA A 168 9.81 -9.73 2.10
C ALA A 168 8.40 -10.31 2.08
N TYR A 169 7.99 -11.13 3.05
CA TYR A 169 6.61 -11.63 3.13
C TYR A 169 5.55 -10.54 3.31
N THR A 170 5.85 -9.47 4.06
CA THR A 170 4.83 -8.46 4.39
C THR A 170 4.79 -7.29 3.42
N ALA A 171 5.82 -7.15 2.58
CA ALA A 171 6.00 -5.99 1.70
C ALA A 171 4.84 -5.79 0.72
N GLY A 172 4.27 -6.86 0.15
CA GLY A 172 3.15 -6.75 -0.79
C GLY A 172 1.97 -5.97 -0.21
N ILE A 173 1.46 -6.40 0.94
CA ILE A 173 0.36 -5.74 1.69
C ILE A 173 0.66 -4.26 2.01
N GLN A 174 1.94 -3.94 2.24
CA GLN A 174 2.34 -2.56 2.51
C GLN A 174 2.14 -1.66 1.28
N SER A 175 2.10 -2.21 0.07
CA SER A 175 1.79 -1.45 -1.15
C SER A 175 0.38 -0.86 -1.11
N GLU A 176 -0.64 -1.63 -0.73
CA GLU A 176 -2.03 -1.16 -0.64
C GLU A 176 -2.19 -0.14 0.49
N VAL A 177 -1.52 -0.37 1.62
CA VAL A 177 -1.53 0.56 2.77
C VAL A 177 -0.88 1.90 2.37
N LEU A 178 0.29 1.87 1.75
CA LEU A 178 0.98 3.07 1.28
C LEU A 178 0.18 3.80 0.19
N MET A 179 -0.43 3.06 -0.72
CA MET A 179 -1.30 3.62 -1.75
C MET A 179 -2.49 4.35 -1.11
N ASN A 180 -3.12 3.80 -0.08
CA ASN A 180 -4.17 4.50 0.67
C ASN A 180 -3.66 5.76 1.38
N GLN A 181 -2.46 5.71 1.95
CA GLN A 181 -1.85 6.86 2.62
C GLN A 181 -1.65 8.02 1.64
N ARG A 182 -0.98 7.75 0.51
CA ARG A 182 -0.69 8.75 -0.53
C ARG A 182 -1.98 9.35 -1.08
N ASN A 183 -2.93 8.50 -1.45
CA ASN A 183 -4.18 8.94 -2.05
C ASN A 183 -5.07 9.74 -1.12
N THR A 184 -5.17 9.33 0.15
CA THR A 184 -5.96 10.07 1.15
C THR A 184 -5.34 11.44 1.42
N THR A 185 -4.01 11.48 1.58
CA THR A 185 -3.26 12.71 1.86
C THR A 185 -3.30 13.67 0.66
N ASP A 186 -3.03 13.18 -0.55
CA ASP A 186 -3.10 14.01 -1.76
C ASP A 186 -4.50 14.56 -2.00
N ASN A 187 -5.54 13.73 -1.91
CA ASN A 187 -6.92 14.17 -2.08
C ASN A 187 -7.37 15.14 -0.98
N PHE A 188 -6.79 15.05 0.22
CA PHE A 188 -7.06 16.01 1.29
C PHE A 188 -6.53 17.39 0.93
N TYR A 189 -5.27 17.52 0.51
CA TYR A 189 -4.65 18.82 0.21
C TYR A 189 -5.08 19.39 -1.14
N ARG A 190 -5.28 18.52 -2.13
CA ARG A 190 -5.47 18.91 -3.52
C ARG A 190 -6.80 18.37 -4.04
N LYS A 191 -7.66 19.28 -4.48
CA LYS A 191 -9.02 18.96 -4.91
C LYS A 191 -9.03 18.42 -6.33
N ARG A 192 -9.83 17.39 -6.55
CA ARG A 192 -10.02 16.73 -7.85
C ARG A 192 -11.49 16.71 -8.28
N THR A 193 -11.72 16.48 -9.57
CA THR A 193 -13.09 16.38 -10.12
C THR A 193 -13.83 15.14 -9.63
N PHE A 194 -13.12 14.02 -9.45
CA PHE A 194 -13.70 12.75 -9.03
C PHE A 194 -12.73 11.96 -8.14
N TYR A 195 -13.09 11.75 -6.88
CA TYR A 195 -12.21 11.15 -5.86
C TYR A 195 -12.05 9.64 -5.97
N LYS A 196 -10.90 9.12 -5.52
CA LYS A 196 -10.56 7.69 -5.53
C LYS A 196 -11.12 6.91 -4.32
N ASN A 197 -12.26 7.31 -3.78
CA ASN A 197 -12.83 6.73 -2.55
C ASN A 197 -13.07 5.22 -2.67
N ALA A 198 -13.51 4.75 -3.85
CA ALA A 198 -13.72 3.32 -4.11
C ALA A 198 -12.41 2.51 -4.04
N LEU A 199 -11.28 3.09 -4.48
CA LEU A 199 -9.97 2.47 -4.35
C LEU A 199 -9.54 2.38 -2.88
N LEU A 200 -9.81 3.43 -2.09
CA LEU A 200 -9.52 3.42 -0.65
C LEU A 200 -10.26 2.29 0.07
N LEU A 201 -11.55 2.12 -0.24
CA LEU A 201 -12.36 1.01 0.27
C LEU A 201 -11.79 -0.34 -0.18
N TYR A 202 -11.47 -0.46 -1.47
CA TYR A 202 -10.97 -1.71 -2.05
C TYR A 202 -9.68 -2.15 -1.37
N ASN A 203 -8.71 -1.25 -1.22
CA ASN A 203 -7.44 -1.57 -0.56
C ASN A 203 -7.63 -1.97 0.90
N ALA A 204 -8.49 -1.26 1.65
CA ALA A 204 -8.79 -1.62 3.05
C ALA A 204 -9.45 -3.01 3.14
N TRP A 205 -10.38 -3.30 2.22
CA TRP A 205 -11.00 -4.62 2.08
C TRP A 205 -9.98 -5.69 1.68
N TYR A 206 -9.11 -5.42 0.72
CA TYR A 206 -8.12 -6.37 0.22
C TYR A 206 -7.21 -6.83 1.35
N VAL A 207 -6.62 -5.88 2.10
CA VAL A 207 -5.77 -6.20 3.25
C VAL A 207 -6.51 -7.06 4.27
N HIS A 208 -7.73 -6.67 4.67
CA HIS A 208 -8.50 -7.46 5.63
C HIS A 208 -8.91 -8.83 5.09
N ASN A 209 -9.29 -8.90 3.82
CA ASN A 209 -9.69 -10.15 3.18
C ASN A 209 -8.50 -11.11 3.04
N TYR A 210 -7.29 -10.60 2.84
CA TYR A 210 -6.10 -11.43 2.81
C TYR A 210 -5.81 -12.03 4.19
N PHE A 211 -5.89 -11.25 5.28
CA PHE A 211 -5.87 -11.81 6.64
C PHE A 211 -7.02 -12.79 6.91
N ARG A 212 -8.22 -12.54 6.38
CA ARG A 212 -9.36 -13.46 6.50
C ARG A 212 -9.02 -14.81 5.85
N PHE A 213 -8.52 -14.81 4.62
CA PHE A 213 -8.06 -15.99 3.91
C PHE A 213 -6.95 -16.72 4.67
N SER A 214 -5.91 -16.01 5.12
CA SER A 214 -4.77 -16.59 5.83
C SER A 214 -5.10 -17.15 7.21
N THR A 215 -6.29 -16.87 7.76
CA THR A 215 -6.74 -17.37 9.07
C THR A 215 -7.95 -18.30 8.95
N SER A 216 -8.15 -18.87 7.77
CA SER A 216 -9.30 -19.73 7.48
C SER A 216 -8.89 -21.05 6.81
N PRO A 217 -9.77 -22.07 6.82
CA PRO A 217 -9.49 -23.37 6.20
C PRO A 217 -9.17 -23.31 4.71
N GLU A 218 -9.54 -22.21 4.04
CA GLU A 218 -9.19 -21.94 2.66
C GLU A 218 -7.66 -21.87 2.46
N SER A 219 -6.90 -21.35 3.43
CA SER A 219 -5.43 -21.34 3.36
C SER A 219 -4.84 -22.76 3.37
N ASP A 220 -5.37 -23.66 4.20
CA ASP A 220 -5.00 -25.07 4.23
C ASP A 220 -5.40 -25.78 2.93
N SER A 221 -6.59 -25.45 2.42
CA SER A 221 -7.13 -26.05 1.20
C SER A 221 -6.31 -25.68 -0.04
N VAL A 222 -5.87 -24.42 -0.14
CA VAL A 222 -5.02 -23.94 -1.25
C VAL A 222 -3.66 -24.62 -1.26
N LYS A 223 -3.09 -24.98 -0.09
CA LYS A 223 -1.84 -25.76 -0.03
C LYS A 223 -1.94 -27.09 -0.77
N ILE A 224 -3.10 -27.75 -0.69
CA ILE A 224 -3.34 -29.06 -1.32
C ILE A 224 -3.77 -28.86 -2.77
N TRP A 225 -4.74 -27.98 -3.02
CA TRP A 225 -5.37 -27.81 -4.33
C TRP A 225 -4.46 -27.11 -5.35
N ALA A 226 -3.60 -26.18 -4.92
CA ALA A 226 -2.70 -25.47 -5.84
C ALA A 226 -1.50 -26.34 -6.27
N ALA A 227 -1.03 -27.27 -5.42
CA ALA A 227 0.20 -28.02 -5.69
C ALA A 227 0.19 -28.79 -7.04
N PRO A 228 -0.89 -29.48 -7.45
CA PRO A 228 -0.96 -30.13 -8.76
C PRO A 228 -0.93 -29.18 -9.97
N HIS A 229 -1.19 -27.88 -9.75
CA HIS A 229 -1.20 -26.84 -10.77
C HIS A 229 0.09 -26.01 -10.79
N GLU A 230 1.02 -26.29 -9.89
CA GLU A 230 2.31 -25.62 -9.80
C GLU A 230 3.43 -26.41 -10.44
N SER A 231 4.53 -25.72 -10.74
CA SER A 231 5.72 -26.36 -11.28
C SER A 231 6.39 -27.28 -10.25
N PRO A 232 6.82 -28.49 -10.64
CA PRO A 232 7.64 -29.34 -9.77
C PRO A 232 9.00 -28.72 -9.47
N VAL A 233 9.45 -27.73 -10.26
CA VAL A 233 10.72 -27.01 -10.09
C VAL A 233 10.57 -25.89 -9.05
N ALA A 234 11.41 -25.91 -8.01
CA ALA A 234 11.30 -24.99 -6.88
C ALA A 234 11.40 -23.49 -7.25
N SER A 235 12.27 -23.15 -8.20
CA SER A 235 12.43 -21.78 -8.66
C SER A 235 11.25 -21.25 -9.49
N GLU A 236 10.33 -22.11 -9.91
CA GLU A 236 9.18 -21.69 -10.74
C GLU A 236 7.89 -21.48 -9.94
N ARG A 237 7.92 -21.81 -8.65
CA ARG A 237 6.82 -21.61 -7.71
C ARG A 237 6.93 -20.27 -7.00
N ASP A 238 5.82 -19.83 -6.42
CA ASP A 238 5.79 -18.66 -5.56
C ASP A 238 6.79 -18.79 -4.39
N PHE A 239 7.41 -17.68 -3.98
CA PHE A 239 8.45 -17.68 -2.96
C PHE A 239 7.93 -17.87 -1.53
N ALA A 240 6.68 -17.48 -1.28
CA ALA A 240 6.06 -17.52 0.04
C ALA A 240 4.90 -18.53 0.10
N GLY A 241 4.24 -18.77 -1.03
CA GLY A 241 2.97 -19.47 -1.14
C GLY A 241 1.81 -18.59 -0.66
N ALA A 242 1.68 -18.44 0.66
CA ALA A 242 0.72 -17.52 1.27
C ALA A 242 1.49 -16.64 2.27
N ASP A 243 1.62 -15.36 1.94
CA ASP A 243 2.55 -14.45 2.62
C ASP A 243 2.39 -14.41 4.13
N LEU A 244 1.14 -14.25 4.59
CA LEU A 244 0.84 -14.00 5.99
C LEU A 244 1.00 -15.24 6.87
N THR A 245 0.75 -16.44 6.33
CA THR A 245 0.99 -17.69 7.07
C THR A 245 2.48 -18.03 7.05
N ALA A 246 3.20 -17.81 5.94
CA ALA A 246 4.65 -17.94 5.90
C ALA A 246 5.34 -16.96 6.88
N TRP A 247 4.87 -15.72 6.93
CA TRP A 247 5.31 -14.69 7.87
C TRP A 247 5.06 -15.11 9.33
N ALA A 248 3.85 -15.55 9.66
CA ALA A 248 3.53 -16.02 11.02
C ALA A 248 4.36 -17.26 11.40
N TYR A 249 4.55 -18.20 10.46
CA TYR A 249 5.34 -19.40 10.68
C TYR A 249 6.80 -19.05 11.03
N ASP A 250 7.46 -18.24 10.21
CA ASP A 250 8.88 -17.92 10.42
C ASP A 250 9.11 -16.97 11.60
N MET A 251 8.15 -16.11 11.95
CA MET A 251 8.22 -15.31 13.18
C MET A 251 8.20 -16.18 14.44
N PHE A 252 7.40 -17.24 14.46
CA PHE A 252 7.25 -18.15 15.61
C PHE A 252 8.22 -19.34 15.57
N SER A 253 8.92 -19.54 14.45
CA SER A 253 9.91 -20.59 14.24
C SER A 253 11.21 -20.04 13.63
N PRO A 254 11.87 -19.04 14.27
CA PRO A 254 13.02 -18.36 13.68
C PRO A 254 14.26 -19.26 13.59
N LYS A 255 14.36 -20.28 14.46
CA LYS A 255 15.51 -21.22 14.50
C LYS A 255 15.36 -22.41 13.55
N THR A 256 14.14 -22.71 13.11
CA THR A 256 13.85 -23.82 12.18
C THR A 256 14.43 -23.49 10.80
N ALA A 257 15.26 -24.37 10.25
CA ALA A 257 15.82 -24.13 8.92
C ALA A 257 14.71 -24.08 7.85
N PHE A 258 14.89 -23.27 6.80
CA PHE A 258 13.90 -23.18 5.72
C PHE A 258 13.65 -24.54 5.04
N THR A 259 14.69 -25.36 4.94
CA THR A 259 14.69 -26.71 4.36
C THR A 259 13.98 -27.76 5.23
N GLU A 260 13.62 -27.44 6.47
CA GLU A 260 12.87 -28.33 7.36
C GLU A 260 11.34 -28.25 7.15
N ARG A 261 10.87 -27.35 6.27
CA ARG A 261 9.47 -27.34 5.85
C ARG A 261 9.11 -28.65 5.16
N ALA A 262 7.81 -28.97 5.16
CA ALA A 262 7.28 -30.16 4.47
C ALA A 262 7.77 -30.19 3.02
N LYS A 263 8.06 -31.37 2.47
CA LYS A 263 8.44 -31.51 1.06
C LYS A 263 7.31 -31.07 0.13
N PHE A 264 7.66 -30.50 -1.02
CA PHE A 264 6.67 -30.22 -2.05
C PHE A 264 6.12 -31.54 -2.62
N PRO A 265 4.79 -31.72 -2.76
CA PRO A 265 4.22 -32.94 -3.32
C PRO A 265 4.70 -33.13 -4.77
N ASP A 266 5.17 -34.34 -5.10
CA ASP A 266 5.56 -34.75 -6.45
C ASP A 266 6.54 -33.80 -7.17
N GLY A 267 7.40 -33.10 -6.42
CA GLY A 267 8.39 -32.17 -6.97
C GLY A 267 9.60 -31.92 -6.08
N GLU A 268 10.43 -30.96 -6.48
CA GLU A 268 11.68 -30.62 -5.81
C GLU A 268 11.45 -29.68 -4.63
N GLY A 269 12.33 -29.77 -3.63
CA GLY A 269 12.42 -28.77 -2.56
C GLY A 269 11.26 -28.82 -1.56
N VAL A 270 11.06 -27.70 -0.86
CA VAL A 270 10.05 -27.58 0.19
C VAL A 270 8.73 -27.01 -0.34
N ASN A 271 7.65 -27.37 0.34
CA ASN A 271 6.37 -26.73 0.22
C ASN A 271 6.41 -25.39 0.96
N ARG A 272 6.42 -24.32 0.18
CA ARG A 272 6.49 -22.95 0.70
C ARG A 272 5.16 -22.51 1.31
N ARG A 273 4.03 -23.05 0.83
CA ARG A 273 2.71 -22.80 1.41
C ARG A 273 2.62 -23.43 2.79
N ILE A 274 2.31 -22.58 3.76
CA ILE A 274 1.97 -22.97 5.14
C ILE A 274 0.47 -22.74 5.32
N GLY A 275 -0.26 -23.80 5.67
CA GLY A 275 -1.67 -23.68 6.05
C GLY A 275 -1.82 -23.07 7.44
N PHE A 276 -2.97 -22.45 7.72
CA PHE A 276 -3.24 -21.90 9.05
C PHE A 276 -3.19 -22.96 10.15
N SER A 277 -3.63 -24.19 9.86
CA SER A 277 -3.62 -25.31 10.80
C SER A 277 -2.21 -25.83 11.15
N GLU A 278 -1.20 -25.52 10.32
CA GLU A 278 0.21 -25.89 10.55
C GLU A 278 0.96 -24.88 11.43
N LEU A 279 0.36 -23.72 11.68
CA LEU A 279 0.90 -22.73 12.59
C LEU A 279 0.78 -23.23 14.04
N SER A 280 1.77 -22.90 14.87
CA SER A 280 1.64 -23.10 16.32
C SER A 280 0.43 -22.33 16.87
N ALA A 281 -0.13 -22.77 17.99
CA ALA A 281 -1.28 -22.08 18.61
C ALA A 281 -1.00 -20.58 18.85
N GLY A 282 0.22 -20.23 19.27
CA GLY A 282 0.64 -18.83 19.44
C GLY A 282 0.66 -18.04 18.13
N ALA A 283 1.11 -18.65 17.03
CA ALA A 283 1.10 -18.03 15.71
C ALA A 283 -0.33 -17.86 15.17
N GLN A 284 -1.21 -18.85 15.38
CA GLN A 284 -2.64 -18.75 15.02
C GLN A 284 -3.33 -17.59 15.77
N ASP A 285 -3.16 -17.53 17.09
CA ASP A 285 -3.71 -16.46 17.93
C ASP A 285 -3.18 -15.08 17.53
N TYR A 286 -1.88 -15.00 17.23
CA TYR A 286 -1.26 -13.77 16.75
C TYR A 286 -1.87 -13.32 15.43
N LEU A 287 -1.98 -14.21 14.44
CA LEU A 287 -2.52 -13.86 13.12
C LEU A 287 -4.01 -13.49 13.19
N LEU A 288 -4.79 -14.12 14.06
CA LEU A 288 -6.18 -13.73 14.36
C LEU A 288 -6.27 -12.33 14.99
N LYS A 289 -5.32 -11.94 15.85
CA LYS A 289 -5.24 -10.57 16.39
C LYS A 289 -4.88 -9.57 15.28
N GLN A 290 -3.93 -9.91 14.41
CA GLN A 290 -3.57 -9.08 13.25
C GLN A 290 -4.74 -8.87 12.29
N LYS A 291 -5.55 -9.91 12.02
CA LYS A 291 -6.80 -9.79 11.25
C LYS A 291 -7.77 -8.76 11.84
N LYS A 292 -7.90 -8.71 13.17
CA LYS A 292 -8.76 -7.73 13.84
C LYS A 292 -8.16 -6.32 13.73
N LEU A 293 -6.84 -6.18 13.88
CA LEU A 293 -6.16 -4.90 13.72
C LEU A 293 -6.23 -4.37 12.29
N SER A 294 -6.27 -5.23 11.29
CA SER A 294 -6.41 -4.82 9.89
C SER A 294 -7.73 -4.06 9.61
N LEU A 295 -8.75 -4.21 10.46
CA LEU A 295 -9.99 -3.43 10.37
C LEU A 295 -9.77 -1.93 10.60
N LEU A 296 -8.66 -1.54 11.25
CA LEU A 296 -8.29 -0.13 11.41
C LEU A 296 -8.10 0.56 10.04
N ASN A 297 -7.74 -0.17 8.98
CA ASN A 297 -7.65 0.41 7.63
C ASN A 297 -8.98 0.95 7.09
N PHE A 298 -10.12 0.60 7.69
CA PHE A 298 -11.44 1.16 7.35
C PHE A 298 -11.76 2.47 8.07
N ILE A 299 -10.99 2.87 9.09
CA ILE A 299 -11.16 4.14 9.78
C ILE A 299 -10.50 5.23 8.93
N ASN A 300 -11.21 5.61 7.86
CA ASN A 300 -10.83 6.67 6.95
C ASN A 300 -12.11 7.33 6.41
N PRO A 301 -12.45 8.56 6.83
CA PRO A 301 -13.65 9.25 6.37
C PRO A 301 -13.73 9.43 4.85
N ALA A 302 -12.59 9.42 4.14
CA ALA A 302 -12.55 9.51 2.68
C ALA A 302 -13.19 8.28 2.00
N ILE A 303 -13.15 7.10 2.63
CA ILE A 303 -13.92 5.92 2.18
C ILE A 303 -15.41 6.25 2.07
N PHE A 304 -15.90 7.06 3.01
CA PHE A 304 -17.29 7.52 3.09
C PHE A 304 -17.46 8.95 2.55
N PHE A 305 -16.66 9.30 1.54
CA PHE A 305 -16.75 10.55 0.77
C PHE A 305 -16.38 11.84 1.52
N ILE A 306 -15.94 11.74 2.77
CA ILE A 306 -15.47 12.88 3.57
C ILE A 306 -13.96 13.00 3.39
N ASN A 307 -13.56 13.62 2.28
CA ASN A 307 -12.13 13.83 1.97
C ASN A 307 -11.50 14.97 2.79
N ARG A 308 -12.32 15.86 3.36
CA ARG A 308 -11.88 17.04 4.12
C ARG A 308 -12.99 17.52 5.07
N ILE A 309 -12.69 17.67 6.35
CA ILE A 309 -13.57 18.29 7.35
C ILE A 309 -13.16 19.75 7.47
N ARG A 310 -14.02 20.68 7.03
CA ARG A 310 -13.77 22.12 7.19
C ARG A 310 -14.45 22.64 8.44
N ILE A 311 -13.67 23.30 9.30
CA ILE A 311 -14.19 24.00 10.47
C ILE A 311 -14.46 25.46 10.14
N ASN A 312 -13.55 26.10 9.40
CA ASN A 312 -13.73 27.46 8.88
C ASN A 312 -12.88 27.67 7.61
N SER A 313 -12.86 28.90 7.07
CA SER A 313 -12.10 29.25 5.86
C SER A 313 -10.58 29.10 5.98
N HIS A 314 -10.05 29.02 7.20
CA HIS A 314 -8.63 28.93 7.50
C HIS A 314 -8.23 27.63 8.18
N PHE A 315 -9.17 26.75 8.48
CA PHE A 315 -8.89 25.51 9.19
C PHE A 315 -9.73 24.36 8.66
N ALA A 316 -9.02 23.36 8.15
CA ALA A 316 -9.58 22.09 7.75
C ALA A 316 -8.66 20.96 8.21
N PHE A 317 -9.23 19.80 8.48
CA PHE A 317 -8.45 18.61 8.80
C PHE A 317 -9.15 17.36 8.28
N ASN A 318 -8.45 16.25 8.30
CA ASN A 318 -9.04 14.93 8.24
C ASN A 318 -8.26 14.01 9.19
N PHE A 319 -8.67 12.77 9.31
CA PHE A 319 -7.88 11.77 10.00
C PHE A 319 -8.12 10.41 9.37
N PHE A 320 -7.13 9.53 9.44
CA PHE A 320 -7.31 8.13 9.06
C PHE A 320 -6.31 7.26 9.79
N THR A 321 -6.66 6.00 10.03
CA THR A 321 -5.72 5.03 10.61
C THR A 321 -5.22 4.05 9.57
N GLN A 322 -4.02 3.54 9.82
CA GLN A 322 -3.42 2.49 9.02
C GLN A 322 -2.90 1.37 9.92
N TYR A 323 -3.02 0.15 9.43
CA TYR A 323 -2.40 -1.04 9.95
C TYR A 323 -1.54 -1.65 8.85
N ALA A 324 -0.27 -1.89 9.15
CA ALA A 324 0.67 -2.58 8.28
C ALA A 324 1.36 -3.73 9.05
N PRO A 325 1.39 -4.96 8.52
CA PRO A 325 2.27 -5.99 9.04
C PRO A 325 3.73 -5.65 8.72
N THR A 326 4.65 -5.97 9.64
CA THR A 326 6.07 -5.67 9.51
C THR A 326 6.92 -6.88 9.91
N HIS A 327 8.22 -6.85 9.62
CA HIS A 327 9.14 -7.92 10.01
C HIS A 327 9.21 -8.15 11.53
N PHE A 328 9.03 -7.09 12.33
CA PHE A 328 9.01 -7.17 13.78
C PHE A 328 7.61 -7.35 14.38
N GLY A 329 6.55 -7.38 13.57
CA GLY A 329 5.17 -7.53 14.04
C GLY A 329 4.18 -6.63 13.30
N ASN A 330 3.90 -5.44 13.81
CA ASN A 330 3.01 -4.50 13.11
C ASN A 330 3.31 -3.04 13.44
N ASP A 331 2.88 -2.16 12.53
CA ASP A 331 2.67 -0.74 12.77
C ASP A 331 1.16 -0.43 12.73
N VAL A 332 0.70 0.34 13.71
CA VAL A 332 -0.60 1.00 13.69
C VAL A 332 -0.38 2.50 13.77
N ALA A 333 -0.81 3.22 12.74
CA ALA A 333 -0.62 4.64 12.61
C ALA A 333 -1.94 5.41 12.60
N LEU A 334 -1.94 6.62 13.15
CA LEU A 334 -2.98 7.63 12.98
C LEU A 334 -2.39 8.82 12.23
N PHE A 335 -2.91 9.11 11.06
CA PHE A 335 -2.55 10.28 10.26
C PHE A 335 -3.61 11.37 10.42
N ILE A 336 -3.14 12.61 10.56
CA ILE A 336 -3.97 13.81 10.74
C ILE A 336 -3.44 14.89 9.78
N PRO A 337 -3.89 14.90 8.51
CA PRO A 337 -3.58 15.99 7.60
C PRO A 337 -4.41 17.23 7.97
N VAL A 338 -3.77 18.40 7.95
CA VAL A 338 -4.31 19.68 8.41
C VAL A 338 -3.99 20.77 7.40
N GLN A 339 -4.98 21.59 7.05
CA GLN A 339 -4.78 22.86 6.37
C GLN A 339 -5.03 23.99 7.37
N LEU A 340 -3.99 24.78 7.66
CA LEU A 340 -4.06 25.93 8.54
C LEU A 340 -3.61 27.19 7.79
N LYS A 341 -4.55 28.11 7.55
CA LYS A 341 -4.39 29.29 6.71
C LYS A 341 -3.92 28.90 5.30
N ARG A 342 -2.63 29.13 5.00
CA ARG A 342 -1.97 28.79 3.72
C ARG A 342 -0.91 27.70 3.88
N ARG A 343 -0.99 26.92 4.97
CA ARG A 343 -0.02 25.87 5.29
C ARG A 343 -0.72 24.52 5.29
N ASP A 344 -0.13 23.58 4.58
CA ASP A 344 -0.53 22.18 4.56
C ASP A 344 0.43 21.42 5.48
N LEU A 345 -0.10 20.82 6.54
CA LEU A 345 0.66 20.20 7.64
C LEU A 345 0.19 18.77 7.87
N LEU A 346 1.11 17.81 7.90
CA LEU A 346 0.80 16.42 8.22
C LEU A 346 1.34 16.08 9.61
N PHE A 347 0.49 15.48 10.44
CA PHE A 347 0.93 14.84 11.68
C PHE A 347 0.62 13.35 11.59
N ALA A 348 1.53 12.50 12.05
CA ALA A 348 1.24 11.08 12.24
C ALA A 348 1.79 10.58 13.57
N PHE A 349 1.10 9.61 14.16
CA PHE A 349 1.52 8.92 15.37
C PHE A 349 1.50 7.42 15.11
N HIS A 350 2.60 6.75 15.43
CA HIS A 350 2.81 5.34 15.15
C HIS A 350 2.89 4.55 16.45
N ARG A 351 2.38 3.32 16.40
CA ARG A 351 2.55 2.32 17.44
C ARG A 351 3.15 1.06 16.82
N TYR A 352 4.46 0.92 16.97
CA TYR A 352 5.20 -0.26 16.57
C TYR A 352 5.07 -1.34 17.65
N SER A 353 4.64 -2.52 17.26
CA SER A 353 4.40 -3.63 18.19
C SER A 353 5.14 -4.88 17.74
N ASN A 354 5.88 -5.48 18.67
CA ASN A 354 6.36 -6.85 18.55
C ASN A 354 5.41 -7.80 19.30
N LEU A 355 5.85 -9.02 19.63
CA LEU A 355 4.99 -9.99 20.32
C LEU A 355 4.49 -9.48 21.69
N GLU A 356 5.34 -8.83 22.48
CA GLU A 356 5.08 -8.53 23.89
C GLU A 356 4.91 -7.04 24.21
N LYS A 357 5.56 -6.17 23.43
CA LYS A 357 5.79 -4.78 23.78
C LYS A 357 5.42 -3.85 22.63
N ARG A 358 5.28 -2.57 23.01
CA ARG A 358 4.87 -1.48 22.14
C ARG A 358 5.86 -0.34 22.28
N ARG A 359 6.16 0.30 21.16
CA ARG A 359 6.93 1.53 21.06
C ARG A 359 6.25 2.48 20.10
N PHE A 360 6.75 3.70 20.04
CA PHE A 360 6.07 4.80 19.39
C PHE A 360 6.98 5.54 18.43
N GLY A 361 6.35 6.18 17.46
CA GLY A 361 6.98 7.14 16.58
C GLY A 361 6.01 8.24 16.19
N ALA A 362 6.54 9.25 15.54
CA ALA A 362 5.76 10.37 15.04
C ALA A 362 6.32 10.86 13.71
N GLU A 363 5.42 11.44 12.91
CA GLU A 363 5.76 12.16 11.69
C GLU A 363 5.27 13.60 11.76
N LEU A 364 6.07 14.51 11.24
CA LEU A 364 5.73 15.91 11.05
C LEU A 364 6.07 16.32 9.63
N GLY A 365 5.06 16.74 8.87
CA GLY A 365 5.21 17.15 7.49
C GLY A 365 4.74 18.57 7.23
N ILE A 366 5.44 19.27 6.34
CA ILE A 366 4.95 20.46 5.63
C ILE A 366 4.87 20.11 4.14
N LEU A 367 3.68 20.21 3.57
CA LEU A 367 3.43 19.86 2.17
C LEU A 367 3.10 21.10 1.34
N ASN A 368 3.26 21.00 0.02
CA ASN A 368 2.98 22.06 -0.95
C ASN A 368 3.61 23.41 -0.58
N HIS A 369 4.80 23.39 0.04
CA HIS A 369 5.44 24.61 0.49
C HIS A 369 6.07 25.33 -0.70
N ALA A 370 5.56 26.51 -1.04
CA ALA A 370 6.19 27.37 -2.03
C ALA A 370 7.54 27.88 -1.51
N VAL A 371 8.63 27.35 -2.06
CA VAL A 371 10.02 27.74 -1.77
C VAL A 371 10.44 28.92 -2.65
N ALA A 372 10.04 28.90 -3.92
CA ALA A 372 10.23 29.98 -4.88
C ALA A 372 9.05 29.99 -5.87
N GLN A 373 8.99 30.99 -6.77
CA GLN A 373 7.85 31.18 -7.68
C GLN A 373 7.48 29.94 -8.51
N ARG A 374 8.46 29.09 -8.86
CA ARG A 374 8.27 27.86 -9.63
C ARG A 374 8.70 26.60 -8.88
N VAL A 375 8.99 26.72 -7.58
CA VAL A 375 9.53 25.63 -6.77
C VAL A 375 8.63 25.37 -5.58
N GLU A 376 8.10 24.16 -5.52
CA GLU A 376 7.34 23.63 -4.38
C GLU A 376 8.14 22.52 -3.71
N ALA A 377 8.05 22.41 -2.39
CA ALA A 377 8.63 21.32 -1.63
C ALA A 377 7.63 20.69 -0.65
N ASP A 378 7.70 19.38 -0.54
CA ASP A 378 7.14 18.60 0.56
C ASP A 378 8.32 18.13 1.42
N ILE A 379 8.23 18.29 2.74
CA ILE A 379 9.24 17.81 3.69
C ILE A 379 8.51 17.09 4.82
N ILE A 380 8.88 15.84 5.10
CA ILE A 380 8.35 15.03 6.19
C ILE A 380 9.52 14.52 7.04
N LEU A 381 9.43 14.78 8.34
CA LEU A 381 10.36 14.31 9.35
C LEU A 381 9.71 13.15 10.10
N HIS A 382 10.46 12.07 10.30
CA HIS A 382 10.06 10.90 11.04
C HIS A 382 10.99 10.72 12.24
N ALA A 383 10.43 10.37 13.39
CA ALA A 383 11.17 9.95 14.56
C ALA A 383 10.51 8.70 15.14
N TRP A 384 11.29 7.70 15.56
CA TRP A 384 10.75 6.45 16.07
C TRP A 384 11.64 5.81 17.14
N GLU A 385 11.01 4.94 17.91
CA GLU A 385 11.64 3.82 18.59
C GLU A 385 10.93 2.56 18.07
N GLN A 386 11.65 1.66 17.39
CA GLN A 386 11.07 0.47 16.75
C GLN A 386 11.65 -0.80 17.36
N PRO A 387 10.87 -1.90 17.49
CA PRO A 387 11.44 -3.20 17.81
C PRO A 387 12.41 -3.65 16.72
N GLU A 388 13.55 -4.21 17.12
CA GLU A 388 14.51 -4.76 16.15
C GLU A 388 14.07 -6.12 15.60
N ASN A 389 13.35 -6.91 16.42
CA ASN A 389 12.95 -8.28 16.13
C ASN A 389 11.57 -8.58 16.71
N PHE A 390 10.93 -9.66 16.25
CA PHE A 390 9.59 -10.05 16.71
C PHE A 390 9.54 -10.61 18.14
N LEU A 391 10.49 -11.49 18.51
CA LEU A 391 10.50 -12.18 19.81
C LEU A 391 11.33 -11.46 20.88
N GLU A 392 12.25 -10.58 20.48
CA GLU A 392 13.18 -9.94 21.42
C GLU A 392 12.66 -8.58 21.88
N ASN A 393 13.04 -8.20 23.09
CA ASN A 393 12.71 -6.90 23.68
C ASN A 393 13.80 -5.84 23.43
N ASN A 394 14.43 -5.91 22.25
CA ASN A 394 15.42 -4.94 21.77
C ASN A 394 14.75 -3.89 20.89
N TYR A 395 15.18 -2.62 21.02
CA TYR A 395 14.61 -1.50 20.26
C TYR A 395 15.70 -0.58 19.71
N ALA A 396 15.42 0.00 18.56
CA ALA A 396 16.26 1.00 17.92
C ALA A 396 15.51 2.34 17.83
N ALA A 397 16.09 3.38 18.42
CA ALA A 397 15.71 4.75 18.12
C ALA A 397 16.25 5.15 16.75
N GLY A 398 15.47 5.93 16.00
CA GLY A 398 15.85 6.37 14.67
C GLY A 398 14.97 7.46 14.11
N GLY A 399 15.26 7.85 12.88
CA GLY A 399 14.52 8.88 12.17
C GLY A 399 14.77 8.86 10.67
N ALA A 400 13.91 9.56 9.96
CA ALA A 400 14.00 9.74 8.52
C ALA A 400 13.59 11.16 8.11
N VAL A 401 14.04 11.56 6.92
CA VAL A 401 13.61 12.75 6.21
C VAL A 401 13.19 12.31 4.81
N ASP A 402 11.94 12.59 4.43
CA ASP A 402 11.46 12.50 3.04
C ASP A 402 11.22 13.91 2.52
N MET A 403 11.94 14.30 1.46
CA MET A 403 11.82 15.59 0.82
C MET A 403 11.52 15.41 -0.67
N ILE A 404 10.45 16.02 -1.17
CA ILE A 404 10.14 16.08 -2.60
C ILE A 404 10.16 17.53 -3.04
N THR A 405 11.07 17.89 -3.94
CA THR A 405 11.11 19.20 -4.59
C THR A 405 10.56 19.10 -6.00
N ARG A 406 9.73 20.06 -6.41
CA ARG A 406 9.10 20.11 -7.73
C ARG A 406 9.36 21.45 -8.39
N TYR A 407 9.82 21.41 -9.64
CA TYR A 407 10.06 22.59 -10.47
C TYR A 407 9.03 22.65 -11.61
N ALA A 408 8.21 23.69 -11.62
CA ALA A 408 7.22 23.92 -12.67
C ALA A 408 7.89 24.41 -13.96
N MET A 409 8.00 23.52 -14.95
CA MET A 409 8.53 23.83 -16.29
C MET A 409 7.47 24.57 -17.12
N THR A 410 6.22 24.09 -17.02
CA THR A 410 5.03 24.72 -17.61
C THR A 410 3.90 24.70 -16.58
N ARG A 411 2.69 25.11 -16.97
CA ARG A 411 1.50 25.00 -16.11
C ARG A 411 1.09 23.55 -15.83
N SER A 412 1.43 22.62 -16.72
CA SER A 412 0.98 21.22 -16.67
C SER A 412 2.12 20.21 -16.55
N LEU A 413 3.38 20.66 -16.60
CA LEU A 413 4.56 19.81 -16.52
C LEU A 413 5.51 20.33 -15.46
N SER A 414 5.89 19.45 -14.54
CA SER A 414 6.94 19.70 -13.55
C SER A 414 7.97 18.57 -13.53
N GLY A 415 9.21 18.92 -13.21
CA GLY A 415 10.24 17.95 -12.83
C GLY A 415 10.24 17.80 -11.32
N PHE A 416 10.53 16.60 -10.82
CA PHE A 416 10.66 16.38 -9.38
C PHE A 416 11.96 15.65 -9.02
N VAL A 417 12.44 15.94 -7.82
CA VAL A 417 13.50 15.22 -7.12
C VAL A 417 12.97 14.87 -5.74
N ARG A 418 12.99 13.59 -5.38
CA ARG A 418 12.70 13.06 -4.05
C ARG A 418 14.00 12.59 -3.41
N VAL A 419 14.26 13.00 -2.18
CA VAL A 419 15.36 12.50 -1.35
C VAL A 419 14.75 11.88 -0.10
N ASN A 420 15.04 10.59 0.13
CA ASN A 420 14.66 9.88 1.34
C ASN A 420 15.92 9.45 2.08
N ALA A 421 16.19 10.02 3.25
CA ALA A 421 17.32 9.67 4.09
C ALA A 421 16.80 9.10 5.41
N LYS A 422 17.34 7.96 5.85
CA LYS A 422 16.92 7.32 7.11
C LYS A 422 18.05 6.62 7.84
N THR A 423 17.92 6.54 9.17
CA THR A 423 18.74 5.66 10.00
C THR A 423 18.30 4.19 9.85
N LYS A 424 18.93 3.27 10.60
CA LYS A 424 18.44 1.89 10.74
C LYS A 424 17.00 1.89 11.25
N GLY A 425 16.15 1.03 10.69
CA GLY A 425 14.73 0.94 10.98
C GLY A 425 13.88 0.74 9.72
N TRP A 426 12.61 0.41 9.91
CA TRP A 426 11.64 0.25 8.84
C TRP A 426 10.86 1.54 8.61
N VAL A 427 10.62 1.85 7.34
CA VAL A 427 9.74 2.93 6.88
C VAL A 427 8.93 2.36 5.72
N ILE A 428 7.62 2.53 5.74
CA ILE A 428 6.76 2.03 4.66
C ILE A 428 7.17 2.65 3.31
N GLY A 429 7.28 1.82 2.27
CA GLY A 429 7.77 2.27 0.96
C GLY A 429 9.29 2.41 0.83
N ASN A 430 10.07 1.91 1.81
CA ASN A 430 11.52 1.81 1.73
C ASN A 430 11.99 0.35 1.98
N PRO A 431 12.61 -0.32 0.99
CA PRO A 431 12.96 -1.75 1.12
C PRO A 431 14.17 -2.01 2.04
N TYR A 432 14.92 -0.98 2.42
CA TYR A 432 16.14 -1.13 3.21
C TYR A 432 15.84 -1.10 4.71
N LEU A 433 16.22 -2.13 5.47
CA LEU A 433 16.15 -2.09 6.94
C LEU A 433 17.35 -1.35 7.57
N LYS A 434 18.48 -1.30 6.85
CA LYS A 434 19.69 -0.54 7.24
C LYS A 434 19.51 0.96 6.96
N SER A 435 20.43 1.78 7.46
CA SER A 435 20.49 3.20 7.08
C SER A 435 20.65 3.34 5.57
N ASN A 436 19.94 4.30 4.98
CA ASN A 436 19.91 4.46 3.53
C ASN A 436 19.64 5.92 3.15
N ILE A 437 20.20 6.35 2.02
CA ILE A 437 19.85 7.59 1.34
C ILE A 437 19.45 7.22 -0.09
N SER A 438 18.20 7.46 -0.43
CA SER A 438 17.66 7.27 -1.78
C SER A 438 17.35 8.60 -2.44
N VAL A 439 17.62 8.68 -3.74
CA VAL A 439 17.28 9.81 -4.59
C VAL A 439 16.48 9.30 -5.78
N GLN A 440 15.26 9.81 -5.93
CA GLN A 440 14.40 9.54 -7.07
C GLN A 440 14.18 10.81 -7.87
N THR A 441 14.19 10.71 -9.20
CA THR A 441 13.90 11.83 -10.10
C THR A 441 12.84 11.43 -11.11
N GLY A 442 12.03 12.39 -11.55
CA GLY A 442 11.07 12.13 -12.60
C GLY A 442 10.32 13.36 -13.06
N LEU A 443 9.26 13.10 -13.82
CA LEU A 443 8.34 14.12 -14.32
C LEU A 443 6.97 13.96 -13.68
N ARG A 444 6.24 15.06 -13.57
CA ARG A 444 4.83 15.06 -13.19
C ARG A 444 4.04 15.87 -14.20
N ILE A 445 2.91 15.29 -14.60
CA ILE A 445 1.93 15.90 -15.48
C ILE A 445 0.68 16.21 -14.67
N ASP A 446 0.25 17.45 -14.69
CA ASP A 446 -0.94 17.97 -14.01
C ASP A 446 -1.89 18.58 -15.05
N LEU A 447 -3.07 17.98 -15.24
CA LEU A 447 -4.12 18.52 -16.09
C LEU A 447 -5.21 19.13 -15.22
N GLU A 448 -5.32 20.45 -15.25
CA GLU A 448 -6.35 21.22 -14.55
C GLU A 448 -7.62 21.39 -15.40
N LYS A 449 -8.77 21.63 -14.75
CA LYS A 449 -10.05 21.91 -15.42
C LYS A 449 -10.28 23.40 -15.59
#